data_AF-A0A931YE21-F1
#
_entry.id   AF-A0A931YE21-F1
#
_cell.length_a   1.000
_cell.length_b   1.000
_cell.length_c   1.000
_cell.angle_alpha   90.00
_cell.angle_beta   90.00
_cell.angle_gamma   90.00
#
_symmetry.space_group_name_H-M   'P 1'
#
loop_
_entity.id
_entity.type
_entity.pdbx_description
1 polymer ?
#
loop_
_entity_poly.entity_id
_entity_poly.type
_entity_poly.pdbx_seq_one_letter_code
_entity_poly.pdbx_strand_id
1 'polypeptide(L)'
;MVDLKQFISAIDQIAEEKGIPKEKVVETIEMALAAAYKKDYGEKGQNIRVKLEEKTGEAKFFQVMTAVDESMIFSEEEIAQMERERAEREAKMKGESEELIENTEPQPPAVETVESE
;
A
#
# COMPACT_ATOMS: atom_id res chain seq x y z
N MET A 1 -18.34 9.76 -22.15
CA MET A 1 -17.58 8.65 -22.78
C MET A 1 -16.12 9.08 -22.74
N VAL A 2 -15.25 8.29 -22.12
CA VAL A 2 -13.81 8.61 -22.07
C VAL A 2 -13.28 8.58 -23.49
N ASP A 3 -12.63 9.65 -23.94
CA ASP A 3 -12.03 9.71 -25.26
C ASP A 3 -10.75 8.87 -25.26
N LEU A 4 -10.83 7.68 -25.85
CA LEU A 4 -9.75 6.71 -25.84
C LEU A 4 -8.48 7.23 -26.53
N LYS A 5 -8.62 8.04 -27.59
CA LYS A 5 -7.45 8.61 -28.28
C LYS A 5 -6.71 9.59 -27.39
N GLN A 6 -7.46 10.44 -26.67
CA GLN A 6 -6.86 11.37 -25.72
C GLN A 6 -6.19 10.62 -24.56
N PHE A 7 -6.82 9.56 -24.07
CA PHE A 7 -6.27 8.76 -22.98
C PHE A 7 -4.94 8.09 -23.36
N ILE A 8 -4.88 7.43 -24.51
CA ILE A 8 -3.65 6.79 -25.00
C ILE A 8 -2.56 7.84 -25.25
N SER A 9 -2.91 8.96 -25.88
CA SER A 9 -1.96 10.05 -26.13
C SER A 9 -1.39 10.64 -24.84
N ALA A 10 -2.19 10.73 -23.78
CA ALA A 10 -1.72 11.22 -22.48
C ALA A 10 -0.75 10.23 -21.82
N ILE A 11 -1.01 8.91 -21.92
CA ILE A 11 -0.08 7.90 -21.41
C ILE A 11 1.25 7.98 -22.17
N ASP A 12 1.21 8.11 -23.50
CA ASP A 12 2.43 8.18 -24.32
C ASP A 12 3.25 9.44 -23.98
N GLN A 13 2.59 10.59 -23.78
CA GLN A 13 3.25 11.82 -23.33
C GLN A 13 3.92 11.64 -21.96
N ILE A 14 3.24 11.04 -20.99
CA ILE A 14 3.80 10.79 -19.65
C ILE A 14 4.99 9.83 -19.72
N ALA A 15 4.90 8.79 -20.56
CA ALA A 15 5.98 7.83 -20.78
C ALA A 15 7.23 8.52 -21.34
N GLU A 16 7.07 9.39 -22.34
CA GLU A 16 8.16 10.18 -22.92
C GLU A 16 8.75 11.19 -21.92
N GLU A 17 7.92 11.99 -21.25
CA GLU A 17 8.38 13.00 -20.29
C GLU A 17 9.15 12.41 -19.10
N LYS A 18 8.72 11.24 -18.63
CA LYS A 18 9.32 10.56 -17.47
C LYS A 18 10.40 9.56 -17.87
N GLY A 19 10.59 9.30 -19.17
CA GLY A 19 11.55 8.32 -19.67
C GLY A 19 11.28 6.89 -19.18
N ILE A 20 10.02 6.54 -18.95
CA ILE A 20 9.60 5.21 -18.47
C ILE A 20 8.78 4.50 -19.54
N PRO A 21 8.84 3.16 -19.62
CA PRO A 21 8.04 2.43 -20.59
C PRO A 21 6.55 2.62 -20.30
N LYS A 22 5.76 2.74 -21.37
CA LYS A 22 4.30 2.87 -21.32
C LYS A 22 3.63 1.87 -20.38
N GLU A 23 4.08 0.63 -20.41
CA GLU A 23 3.59 -0.47 -19.55
C GLU A 23 3.68 -0.12 -18.06
N LYS A 24 4.74 0.58 -17.64
CA LYS A 24 4.91 1.03 -16.25
C LYS A 24 3.96 2.16 -15.89
N VAL A 25 3.66 3.05 -16.83
CA VAL A 25 2.64 4.09 -16.63
C VAL A 25 1.27 3.45 -16.43
N VAL A 26 0.91 2.49 -17.29
CA VAL A 26 -0.34 1.73 -17.18
C VAL A 26 -0.43 0.97 -15.86
N GLU A 27 0.63 0.26 -15.47
CA GLU A 27 0.69 -0.44 -14.17
C GLU A 27 0.49 0.51 -12.99
N THR A 28 1.10 1.70 -13.05
CA THR A 28 0.92 2.72 -12.01
C THR A 28 -0.52 3.22 -11.94
N ILE A 29 -1.17 3.41 -13.08
CA ILE A 29 -2.60 3.79 -13.16
C ILE A 29 -3.48 2.67 -12.59
N GLU A 30 -3.22 1.41 -12.94
CA GLU A 30 -3.93 0.25 -12.39
C GLU A 30 -3.81 0.20 -10.86
N MET A 31 -2.61 0.41 -10.32
CA MET A 31 -2.37 0.48 -8.88
C MET A 31 -3.11 1.64 -8.21
N ALA A 32 -3.12 2.82 -8.83
CA ALA A 32 -3.84 3.98 -8.32
C ALA A 32 -5.35 3.73 -8.29
N LEU A 33 -5.92 3.12 -9.35
CA LEU A 33 -7.32 2.73 -9.40
C LEU A 33 -7.66 1.68 -8.35
N ALA A 34 -6.79 0.67 -8.15
CA ALA A 34 -6.96 -0.33 -7.11
C ALA A 34 -6.97 0.30 -5.70
N ALA A 35 -6.05 1.23 -5.44
CA ALA A 35 -5.97 1.94 -4.17
C ALA A 35 -7.19 2.83 -3.92
N ALA A 36 -7.64 3.57 -4.93
CA ALA A 36 -8.85 4.39 -4.86
C ALA A 36 -10.09 3.53 -4.58
N TYR A 37 -10.27 2.43 -5.32
CA TYR A 37 -11.37 1.51 -5.09
C TYR A 37 -11.33 0.90 -3.69
N LYS A 38 -10.16 0.45 -3.24
CA LYS A 38 -9.98 -0.10 -1.89
C LYS A 38 -10.28 0.93 -0.80
N LYS A 39 -10.01 2.21 -1.03
CA LYS A 39 -10.30 3.27 -0.07
C LYS A 39 -11.81 3.50 0.07
N ASP A 40 -12.54 3.51 -1.03
CA ASP A 40 -13.96 3.87 -1.03
C ASP A 40 -14.88 2.66 -0.77
N TYR A 41 -14.47 1.45 -1.18
CA TYR A 41 -15.30 0.25 -1.16
C TYR A 41 -14.61 -0.99 -0.57
N GLY A 42 -13.31 -0.93 -0.29
CA GLY A 42 -12.55 -2.09 0.17
C GLY A 42 -12.60 -2.30 1.68
N GLU A 43 -12.55 -3.56 2.10
CA GLU A 43 -12.42 -3.93 3.51
C GLU A 43 -10.96 -4.23 3.90
N LYS A 44 -10.68 -4.21 5.21
CA LYS A 44 -9.36 -4.62 5.72
C LYS A 44 -9.05 -6.05 5.28
N GLY A 45 -7.84 -6.26 4.78
CA GLY A 45 -7.39 -7.58 4.30
C GLY A 45 -7.75 -7.90 2.85
N GLN A 46 -8.59 -7.11 2.18
CA GLN A 46 -8.88 -7.34 0.76
C GLN A 46 -7.72 -6.89 -0.14
N ASN A 47 -7.42 -7.72 -1.14
CA ASN A 47 -6.47 -7.43 -2.19
C ASN A 47 -7.24 -7.19 -3.50
N ILE A 48 -7.21 -5.94 -3.98
CA ILE A 48 -7.89 -5.53 -5.20
C ILE A 48 -6.85 -5.35 -6.29
N ARG A 49 -7.10 -5.94 -7.46
CA ARG A 49 -6.29 -5.78 -8.66
C ARG A 49 -7.15 -5.18 -9.77
N VAL A 50 -6.58 -4.25 -10.51
CA VAL A 50 -7.22 -3.65 -11.68
C VAL A 50 -6.45 -4.05 -12.92
N LYS A 51 -7.18 -4.30 -14.01
CA LYS A 51 -6.64 -4.54 -15.34
C LYS A 51 -7.26 -3.53 -16.29
N LEU A 52 -6.42 -2.76 -16.94
CA LEU A 52 -6.83 -1.75 -17.90
C LEU A 52 -6.58 -2.26 -19.33
N GLU A 53 -7.64 -2.27 -20.14
CA GLU A 53 -7.54 -2.63 -21.55
C GLU A 53 -7.19 -1.41 -22.40
N GLU A 54 -5.97 -1.35 -22.92
CA GLU A 54 -5.49 -0.20 -23.71
C GLU A 54 -6.30 0.03 -24.99
N LYS A 55 -6.92 -1.02 -25.54
CA LYS A 55 -7.68 -0.95 -26.80
C LYS A 55 -9.10 -0.44 -26.64
N THR A 56 -9.72 -0.64 -25.47
CA THR A 56 -11.11 -0.25 -25.22
C THR A 56 -11.22 0.86 -24.17
N GLY A 57 -10.16 1.07 -23.38
CA GLY A 57 -10.16 1.96 -22.22
C GLY A 57 -10.96 1.41 -21.04
N GLU A 58 -11.38 0.14 -21.09
CA GLU A 58 -12.16 -0.48 -20.03
C GLU A 58 -11.25 -0.94 -18.88
N ALA A 59 -11.61 -0.54 -17.66
CA ALA A 59 -10.99 -1.02 -16.44
C ALA A 59 -11.82 -2.14 -15.83
N LYS A 60 -11.19 -3.29 -15.57
CA LYS A 60 -11.80 -4.44 -14.88
C LYS A 60 -11.19 -4.57 -13.49
N PHE A 61 -12.04 -4.73 -12.48
CA PHE A 61 -11.65 -4.86 -11.08
C PHE A 61 -11.78 -6.31 -10.64
N PHE A 62 -10.79 -6.80 -9.90
CA PHE A 62 -10.71 -8.17 -9.43
C PHE A 62 -10.37 -8.18 -7.95
N GLN A 63 -11.09 -8.98 -7.17
CA GLN A 63 -10.66 -9.33 -5.82
C GLN A 63 -9.79 -10.58 -5.91
N VAL A 64 -8.54 -10.46 -5.46
CA VAL A 64 -7.59 -11.57 -5.44
C VAL A 64 -7.70 -12.26 -4.09
N MET A 65 -8.00 -13.55 -4.12
CA MET A 65 -8.12 -14.40 -2.94
C MET A 65 -7.11 -15.54 -3.05
N THR A 66 -6.55 -15.94 -1.92
CA THR A 66 -5.72 -17.14 -1.84
C THR A 66 -6.65 -18.35 -1.75
N ALA A 67 -6.57 -19.26 -2.72
CA ALA A 67 -7.29 -20.52 -2.65
C ALA A 67 -6.63 -21.42 -1.59
N VAL A 68 -7.44 -21.94 -0.67
CA VAL A 68 -7.00 -22.83 0.41
C VAL A 68 -7.84 -24.10 0.40
N ASP A 69 -7.19 -25.22 0.71
CA ASP A 69 -7.87 -26.50 0.90
C ASP A 69 -8.39 -26.63 2.34
N GLU A 70 -9.36 -27.52 2.57
CA GLU A 70 -9.93 -27.76 3.91
C GLU A 70 -8.86 -28.10 4.97
N SER A 71 -7.78 -28.77 4.57
CA SER A 71 -6.67 -29.10 5.47
C SER A 71 -5.82 -27.90 5.90
N MET A 72 -5.99 -26.74 5.27
CA MET A 72 -5.28 -25.49 5.63
C MET A 72 -6.15 -24.57 6.50
N ILE A 73 -7.37 -25.00 6.83
CA ILE A 73 -8.25 -24.27 7.74
C ILE A 73 -7.86 -24.64 9.17
N PHE A 74 -7.43 -23.64 9.93
CA PHE A 74 -7.13 -23.82 11.35
C PHE A 74 -8.41 -24.13 12.12
N SER A 75 -8.31 -25.08 13.05
CA SER A 75 -9.36 -25.33 14.04
C SER A 75 -9.51 -24.15 14.99
N GLU A 76 -10.67 -24.04 15.65
CA GLU A 76 -10.93 -22.98 16.64
C GLU A 76 -9.88 -22.94 17.76
N GLU A 77 -9.37 -24.11 18.17
CA GLU A 77 -8.35 -24.24 19.20
C GLU A 77 -7.00 -23.69 18.74
N GLU A 78 -6.60 -23.98 17.50
CA GLU A 78 -5.36 -23.46 16.89
C GLU A 78 -5.42 -21.94 16.72
N ILE A 79 -6.58 -21.40 16.31
CA ILE A 79 -6.80 -19.95 16.21
C ILE A 79 -6.65 -19.30 17.59
N ALA A 80 -7.27 -19.86 18.63
CA ALA A 80 -7.21 -19.32 19.99
C ALA A 80 -5.79 -19.39 20.60
N GLN A 81 -4.96 -20.34 20.19
CA GLN A 81 -3.54 -20.40 20.58
C GLN A 81 -2.74 -19.30 19.87
N MET A 82 -2.91 -19.15 18.56
CA MET A 82 -2.23 -18.12 17.77
C MET A 82 -2.56 -16.69 18.24
N GLU A 83 -3.81 -16.42 18.61
CA GLU A 83 -4.22 -15.11 19.14
C GLU A 83 -3.55 -14.80 20.49
N ARG A 84 -3.46 -15.80 21.38
CA ARG A 84 -2.77 -15.66 22.68
C ARG A 84 -1.28 -15.38 22.50
N GLU A 85 -0.59 -16.16 21.67
CA GLU A 85 0.83 -15.94 21.37
C GLU A 85 1.09 -14.56 20.74
N ARG A 86 0.19 -14.12 19.86
CA ARG A 86 0.30 -12.80 19.23
C ARG A 86 0.15 -11.68 20.25
N ALA A 87 -0.85 -11.78 21.14
CA ALA A 87 -1.06 -10.79 22.19
C ALA A 87 0.15 -10.70 23.15
N GLU A 88 0.75 -11.84 23.51
CA GLU A 88 1.97 -11.87 24.33
C GLU A 88 3.17 -11.21 23.63
N ARG A 89 3.37 -11.47 22.34
CA ARG A 89 4.44 -10.81 21.55
C ARG A 89 4.22 -9.30 21.43
N GLU A 90 2.98 -8.86 21.16
CA GLU A 90 2.64 -7.44 21.07
C GLU A 90 2.83 -6.72 22.42
N ALA A 91 2.50 -7.37 23.53
CA ALA A 91 2.74 -6.84 24.87
C ALA A 91 4.25 -6.69 25.17
N LYS A 92 5.06 -7.68 24.78
CA LYS A 92 6.51 -7.64 24.96
C LYS A 92 7.17 -6.54 24.13
N MET A 93 6.78 -6.39 22.86
CA MET A 93 7.31 -5.32 21.99
C MET A 93 6.95 -3.92 22.49
N LYS A 94 5.74 -3.72 23.03
CA LYS A 94 5.35 -2.43 23.62
C LYS A 94 6.16 -2.10 24.87
N GLY A 95 6.34 -3.07 25.78
CA GLY A 95 7.18 -2.90 26.97
C GLY A 95 8.62 -2.52 26.63
N GLU A 96 9.23 -3.21 25.66
CA GLU A 96 10.59 -2.91 25.18
C GLU A 96 10.71 -1.51 24.54
N SER A 97 9.64 -1.01 23.91
CA SER A 97 9.61 0.34 23.33
C SER A 97 9.36 1.46 24.34
N GLU A 98 8.66 1.19 25.45
CA GLU A 98 8.45 2.14 26.55
C GLU A 98 9.71 2.29 27.43
N GLU A 99 10.50 1.24 27.61
CA GLU A 99 11.79 1.31 28.34
C GLU A 99 12.86 2.16 27.62
N LEU A 100 12.79 2.31 26.30
CA LEU A 100 13.85 2.96 25.51
C LEU A 100 13.78 4.50 25.47
N ILE A 101 12.79 5.13 26.12
CA ILE A 101 12.56 6.58 26.04
C ILE A 101 13.00 7.36 27.29
N GLU A 102 13.47 6.69 28.36
CA GLU A 102 13.70 7.37 29.64
C GLU A 102 15.06 8.10 29.76
N ASN A 103 16.03 7.87 28.86
CA ASN A 103 17.41 8.39 29.01
C ASN A 103 18.00 9.09 27.78
N THR A 104 17.23 9.86 27.02
CA THR A 104 17.82 10.82 26.06
C THR A 104 17.29 12.22 26.35
N GLU A 105 18.02 12.97 27.17
CA GLU A 105 17.83 14.42 27.29
C GLU A 105 18.11 15.06 25.92
N PRO A 106 17.13 15.73 25.29
CA PRO A 106 17.35 16.41 24.02
C PRO A 106 18.22 17.65 24.27
N GLN A 107 19.45 17.66 23.76
CA GLN A 107 20.22 18.90 23.69
C GLN A 107 19.61 19.81 22.62
N PRO A 108 19.30 21.08 22.94
CA PRO A 108 18.78 22.01 21.95
C PRO A 108 19.84 22.27 20.87
N PRO A 109 19.45 22.33 19.58
CA PRO A 109 20.39 22.65 18.52
C PRO A 109 20.92 24.08 18.71
N ALA A 110 22.24 24.24 18.71
CA ALA A 110 22.87 25.55 18.71
C ALA A 110 22.43 26.32 17.46
N VAL A 111 21.65 27.38 17.64
CA VAL A 111 21.28 28.30 16.57
C VAL A 111 22.47 29.23 16.36
N GLU A 112 23.27 28.94 15.33
CA GLU A 112 24.28 29.88 14.85
C GLU A 112 23.56 30.93 14.00
N THR A 113 23.31 32.10 14.59
CA THR A 113 22.82 33.27 13.87
C THR A 113 23.96 33.81 13.01
N VAL A 114 23.90 33.56 11.71
CA VAL A 114 24.71 34.28 10.73
C VAL A 114 24.18 35.71 10.67
N GLU A 115 24.84 36.63 11.37
CA GLU A 115 24.65 38.05 11.14
C GLU A 115 25.23 38.40 9.76
N SER A 116 24.37 38.84 8.87
CA SER A 116 24.74 39.49 7.62
C SER A 116 24.67 41.00 7.80
N GLU A 117 25.82 41.65 7.98
CA GLU A 117 26.26 42.91 7.34
C GLU A 117 27.71 43.27 7.72
#